data_AF-A0A7C5CX87-F1
#
_entry.id   AF-A0A7C5CX87-F1
#
_cell.length_a   1.000
_cell.length_b   1.000
_cell.length_c   1.000
_cell.angle_alpha   90.00
_cell.angle_beta   90.00
_cell.angle_gamma   90.00
#
_symmetry.space_group_name_H-M   'P 1'
#
loop_
_entity.id
_entity.type
_entity.pdbx_description
1 polymer ?
#
loop_
_entity_poly.entity_id
_entity_poly.type
_entity_poly.pdbx_seq_one_letter_code
_entity_poly.pdbx_strand_id
1 'polypeptide(L)'
;MRRMGRRIILPGALDLHTHMREPGSGKEEDISSGTASAAFGGVCAVIDMPNTHPPTVDRKSFLEKKERAGSSAHVDIGLNVALLDGTDPAGLRTILEDPYLAGFKVFLG
;
A
#
# COMPACT_ATOMS: atom_id res chain seq x y z
N MET A 1 11.76 13.27 25.82
CA MET A 1 11.21 13.53 24.47
C MET A 1 12.26 14.27 23.65
N ARG A 2 12.65 13.77 22.48
CA ARG A 2 13.69 14.45 21.65
C ARG A 2 13.12 15.74 21.06
N ARG A 3 13.96 16.78 20.97
CA ARG A 3 13.57 18.11 20.51
C ARG A 3 14.63 18.71 19.59
N MET A 4 14.20 19.57 18.68
CA MET A 4 15.05 20.41 17.85
C MET A 4 14.58 21.87 17.96
N GLY A 5 15.23 22.63 18.85
CA GLY A 5 14.74 23.94 19.26
C GLY A 5 13.37 23.83 19.94
N ARG A 6 12.39 24.59 19.44
CA ARG A 6 10.99 24.55 19.94
C ARG A 6 10.14 23.41 19.35
N ARG A 7 10.68 22.61 18.41
CA ARG A 7 9.97 21.51 17.76
C ARG A 7 10.16 20.20 18.54
N ILE A 8 9.12 19.37 18.53
CA ILE A 8 9.15 18.02 19.08
C ILE A 8 9.56 17.06 17.95
N ILE A 9 10.47 16.14 18.25
CA ILE A 9 10.83 15.05 17.34
C ILE A 9 9.97 13.84 17.71
N LEU A 10 9.17 13.38 16.76
CA LEU A 10 8.33 12.18 16.86
C LEU A 10 8.88 11.08 15.94
N PRO A 11 8.57 9.81 16.19
CA PRO A 11 8.67 8.77 15.17
C PRO A 11 7.83 9.16 13.95
N GLY A 12 8.22 8.67 12.76
CA GLY A 12 7.38 8.80 11.57
C GLY A 12 6.04 8.10 11.78
N ALA A 13 4.97 8.69 11.24
CA ALA A 13 3.64 8.11 11.31
C ALA A 13 3.51 6.93 10.34
N LEU A 14 2.56 6.04 10.64
CA LEU A 14 2.14 4.93 9.79
C LEU A 14 0.70 5.19 9.39
N ASP A 15 0.42 5.21 8.09
CA ASP A 15 -0.95 5.26 7.58
C ASP A 15 -1.37 3.87 7.11
N LEU A 16 -2.28 3.24 7.86
CA LEU A 16 -2.67 1.85 7.62
C LEU A 16 -3.76 1.71 6.54
N HIS A 17 -4.23 2.81 5.95
CA HIS A 17 -5.30 2.77 4.96
C HIS A 17 -5.17 3.91 3.96
N THR A 18 -4.54 3.62 2.82
CA THR A 18 -4.45 4.55 1.69
C THR A 18 -5.07 3.98 0.42
N HIS A 19 -5.25 4.82 -0.59
CA HIS A 19 -5.76 4.43 -1.90
C HIS A 19 -4.94 5.08 -3.03
N MET A 20 -3.81 4.48 -3.39
CA MET A 20 -2.83 5.00 -4.35
C MET A 20 -3.29 4.98 -5.82
N ARG A 21 -4.56 4.64 -6.08
CA ARG A 21 -5.29 4.55 -7.38
C ARG A 21 -4.53 3.97 -8.58
N GLU A 22 -3.46 3.22 -8.35
CA GLU A 22 -2.63 2.60 -9.37
C GLU A 22 -2.58 1.08 -9.16
N PRO A 23 -2.93 0.27 -10.17
CA PRO A 23 -3.25 0.63 -11.55
C PRO A 23 -4.66 1.23 -11.78
N GLY A 24 -4.81 1.94 -12.89
CA GLY A 24 -6.11 2.39 -13.41
C GLY A 24 -6.35 3.90 -13.32
N SER A 25 -6.77 4.38 -12.14
CA SER A 25 -7.25 5.75 -11.93
C SER A 25 -6.15 6.73 -11.48
N GLY A 26 -4.90 6.49 -11.88
CA GLY A 26 -3.71 7.25 -11.45
C GLY A 26 -3.64 8.72 -11.90
N LYS A 27 -4.71 9.28 -12.51
CA LYS A 27 -4.77 10.70 -12.86
C LYS A 27 -5.04 11.61 -11.66
N GLU A 28 -5.67 11.08 -10.62
CA GLU A 28 -6.00 11.83 -9.39
C GLU A 28 -4.85 11.75 -8.38
N GLU A 29 -4.37 10.53 -8.13
CA GLU A 29 -3.26 10.21 -7.26
C GLU A 29 -2.66 8.87 -7.75
N ASP A 30 -1.35 8.75 -7.76
CA ASP A 30 -0.63 7.51 -8.08
C ASP A 30 0.33 7.15 -6.93
N ILE A 31 1.03 6.02 -7.02
CA ILE A 31 1.95 5.59 -5.94
C ILE A 31 3.00 6.66 -5.67
N SER A 32 3.54 7.32 -6.70
CA SER A 32 4.59 8.34 -6.55
C SER A 32 4.05 9.59 -5.85
N SER A 33 2.98 10.18 -6.37
CA SER A 33 2.39 11.40 -5.82
C SER A 33 1.80 11.21 -4.42
N GLY A 34 1.13 10.07 -4.16
CA GLY A 34 0.56 9.74 -2.85
C GLY A 34 1.65 9.52 -1.79
N THR A 35 2.69 8.74 -2.10
CA THR A 35 3.79 8.51 -1.15
C THR A 35 4.69 9.72 -0.95
N ALA A 36 4.86 10.59 -1.95
CA ALA A 36 5.54 11.87 -1.77
C ALA A 36 4.75 12.78 -0.79
N SER A 37 3.42 12.79 -0.92
CA SER A 37 2.54 13.54 -0.01
C SER A 37 2.59 12.98 1.41
N ALA A 38 2.63 11.65 1.56
CA ALA A 38 2.84 10.97 2.84
C ALA A 38 4.15 11.41 3.50
N ALA A 39 5.26 11.37 2.77
CA ALA A 39 6.57 11.81 3.26
C ALA A 39 6.55 13.26 3.75
N PHE A 40 5.93 14.17 2.97
CA PHE A 40 5.80 15.58 3.34
C PHE A 40 4.98 15.79 4.62
N GLY A 41 3.98 14.94 4.85
CA GLY A 41 3.17 14.92 6.07
C GLY A 41 3.84 14.29 7.29
N GLY A 42 5.04 13.71 7.15
CA GLY A 42 5.71 12.97 8.22
C GLY A 42 5.25 11.52 8.41
N VAL A 43 4.54 10.96 7.42
CA VAL A 43 4.22 9.53 7.33
C VAL A 43 5.39 8.83 6.66
N CYS A 44 5.93 7.78 7.28
CA CYS A 44 7.10 7.05 6.79
C CYS A 44 6.78 5.66 6.25
N ALA A 45 5.57 5.15 6.48
CA ALA A 45 5.06 4.00 5.75
C ALA A 45 3.55 4.06 5.57
N VAL A 46 3.07 3.44 4.50
CA VAL A 46 1.65 3.38 4.14
C VAL A 46 1.21 1.94 3.82
N ILE A 47 -0.07 1.63 4.00
CA ILE A 47 -0.67 0.38 3.52
C ILE A 47 -1.75 0.72 2.50
N ASP A 48 -1.52 0.30 1.26
CA ASP A 48 -2.43 0.56 0.14
C ASP A 48 -3.51 -0.51 0.00
N MET A 49 -4.71 -0.05 -0.34
CA MET A 49 -5.90 -0.87 -0.48
C MET A 49 -6.01 -1.51 -1.87
N PRO A 50 -6.64 -2.69 -1.98
CA PRO A 50 -6.64 -3.49 -3.22
C PRO A 50 -7.68 -3.06 -4.26
N ASN A 51 -8.52 -2.06 -3.97
CA ASN A 51 -9.65 -1.64 -4.82
C ASN A 51 -9.23 -0.67 -5.93
N THR A 52 -8.15 -1.00 -6.62
CA THR A 52 -7.71 -0.34 -7.86
C THR A 52 -8.42 -0.94 -9.08
N HIS A 53 -8.09 -0.47 -10.29
CA HIS A 53 -8.67 -0.98 -11.53
C HIS A 53 -7.58 -1.40 -12.53
N PRO A 54 -7.29 -2.71 -12.67
CA PRO A 54 -7.91 -3.85 -11.99
C PRO A 54 -7.56 -3.94 -10.48
N PRO A 55 -8.39 -4.64 -9.68
CA PRO A 55 -8.13 -4.83 -8.26
C PRO A 55 -7.01 -5.84 -8.01
N THR A 56 -6.35 -5.73 -6.86
CA THR A 56 -5.33 -6.68 -6.41
C THR A 56 -5.99 -7.84 -5.69
N VAL A 57 -6.15 -8.98 -6.35
CA VAL A 57 -7.00 -10.11 -5.89
C VAL A 57 -6.30 -11.47 -5.92
N ASP A 58 -5.13 -11.54 -6.54
CA ASP A 58 -4.38 -12.76 -6.75
C ASP A 58 -2.86 -12.49 -6.71
N ARG A 59 -2.07 -13.56 -6.82
CA ARG A 59 -0.60 -13.46 -6.85
C ARG A 59 -0.10 -12.56 -7.97
N LYS A 60 -0.71 -12.64 -9.16
CA LYS A 60 -0.22 -11.93 -10.34
C LYS A 60 -0.39 -10.42 -10.16
N SER A 61 -1.60 -9.99 -9.84
CA SER A 61 -1.93 -8.58 -9.57
C SER A 61 -1.15 -8.03 -8.37
N PHE A 62 -0.87 -8.86 -7.35
CA PHE A 62 0.00 -8.48 -6.24
C PHE A 62 1.44 -8.20 -6.70
N LEU A 63 2.04 -9.10 -7.49
CA LEU A 63 3.41 -8.92 -7.98
C LEU A 63 3.55 -7.71 -8.92
N GLU A 64 2.56 -7.49 -9.79
CA GLU A 64 2.53 -6.31 -10.67
C GLU A 64 2.47 -5.00 -9.86
N LYS A 65 1.66 -4.98 -8.80
CA LYS A 65 1.56 -3.80 -7.92
C LYS A 65 2.80 -3.61 -7.06
N LYS A 66 3.42 -4.70 -6.60
CA LYS A 66 4.70 -4.69 -5.90
C LYS A 66 5.82 -4.10 -6.76
N GLU A 67 5.88 -4.44 -8.04
CA GLU A 67 6.87 -3.87 -8.96
C GLU A 67 6.73 -2.34 -9.07
N ARG A 68 5.50 -1.85 -9.27
CA ARG A 68 5.19 -0.41 -9.32
C ARG A 68 5.53 0.29 -8.01
N ALA A 69 5.15 -0.32 -6.89
CA ALA A 69 5.46 0.16 -5.56
C ALA A 69 6.98 0.31 -5.37
N GLY A 70 7.75 -0.72 -5.71
CA GLY A 70 9.21 -0.71 -5.60
C GLY A 70 9.90 0.29 -6.55
N SER A 71 9.27 0.66 -7.67
CA SER A 71 9.85 1.63 -8.61
C SER A 71 9.52 3.09 -8.30
N SER A 72 8.45 3.35 -7.56
CA SER A 72 7.84 4.70 -7.52
C SER A 72 7.53 5.23 -6.13
N ALA A 73 7.52 4.40 -5.09
CA ALA A 73 7.21 4.84 -3.73
C ALA A 73 8.34 5.68 -3.10
N HIS A 74 7.98 6.76 -2.40
CA HIS A 74 8.90 7.62 -1.65
C HIS A 74 8.95 7.31 -0.13
N VAL A 75 8.07 6.43 0.33
CA VAL A 75 8.03 5.90 1.71
C VAL A 75 7.79 4.39 1.65
N ASP A 76 8.02 3.68 2.76
CA ASP A 76 7.75 2.23 2.81
C ASP A 76 6.27 1.96 2.52
N ILE A 77 5.99 0.89 1.77
CA ILE A 77 4.62 0.58 1.33
C ILE A 77 4.30 -0.91 1.51
N GLY A 78 3.21 -1.17 2.22
CA GLY A 78 2.56 -2.47 2.29
C GLY A 78 1.34 -2.53 1.37
N LEU A 79 1.02 -3.72 0.87
CA LEU A 79 -0.06 -3.96 -0.08
C LEU A 79 -1.07 -4.94 0.53
N ASN A 80 -2.32 -4.53 0.57
CA ASN A 80 -3.43 -5.45 0.84
C ASN A 80 -3.83 -6.19 -0.43
N VAL A 81 -4.33 -7.42 -0.27
CA VAL A 81 -4.97 -8.21 -1.32
C VAL A 81 -6.45 -8.39 -1.00
N ALA A 82 -7.35 -8.16 -1.95
CA ALA A 82 -8.78 -8.38 -1.77
C ALA A 82 -9.11 -9.87 -1.82
N LEU A 83 -9.94 -10.34 -0.88
CA LEU A 83 -10.58 -11.64 -0.96
C LEU A 83 -11.99 -11.45 -1.53
N LEU A 84 -12.28 -12.14 -2.62
CA LEU A 84 -13.54 -12.12 -3.35
C LEU A 84 -14.14 -13.53 -3.42
N ASP A 85 -15.39 -13.62 -3.83
CA ASP A 85 -16.00 -14.91 -4.16
C ASP A 85 -15.20 -15.58 -5.30
N GLY A 86 -14.77 -16.82 -5.06
CA GLY A 86 -13.96 -17.59 -6.00
C GLY A 86 -12.44 -17.30 -5.93
N THR A 87 -11.95 -16.53 -4.96
CA THR A 87 -10.50 -16.40 -4.71
C THR A 87 -9.86 -17.78 -4.52
N ASP A 88 -8.73 -18.03 -5.22
CA ASP A 88 -7.92 -19.23 -5.07
C ASP A 88 -6.97 -19.11 -3.85
N PRO A 89 -7.21 -19.85 -2.76
CA PRO A 89 -6.35 -19.79 -1.58
C PRO A 89 -4.97 -20.41 -1.84
N ALA A 90 -4.86 -21.37 -2.77
CA ALA A 90 -3.59 -22.03 -3.06
C ALA A 90 -2.61 -21.06 -3.73
N GLY A 91 -3.09 -20.25 -4.69
CA GLY A 91 -2.33 -19.17 -5.30
C GLY A 91 -1.85 -18.13 -4.28
N LEU A 92 -2.73 -17.70 -3.36
CA LEU A 92 -2.37 -16.70 -2.34
C LEU A 92 -1.40 -17.23 -1.27
N ARG A 93 -1.39 -18.53 -0.98
CA ARG A 93 -0.41 -19.12 -0.07
C ARG A 93 1.04 -18.86 -0.49
N THR A 94 1.27 -18.70 -1.80
CA THR A 94 2.62 -18.47 -2.35
C THR A 94 3.20 -17.08 -2.05
N ILE A 95 2.39 -16.14 -1.53
CA ILE A 95 2.83 -14.77 -1.21
C ILE A 95 2.78 -14.47 0.29
N LEU A 96 2.45 -15.45 1.16
CA LEU A 96 2.29 -15.22 2.60
C LEU A 96 3.56 -14.73 3.31
N GLU A 97 4.72 -15.06 2.77
CA GLU A 97 6.02 -14.65 3.31
C GLU A 97 6.60 -13.42 2.58
N ASP A 98 5.86 -12.84 1.63
CA ASP A 98 6.32 -11.66 0.90
C ASP A 98 6.27 -10.43 1.82
N PRO A 99 7.38 -9.67 2.00
CA PRO A 99 7.41 -8.53 2.90
C PRO A 99 6.50 -7.37 2.48
N TYR A 100 6.04 -7.33 1.23
CA TYR A 100 5.05 -6.34 0.78
C TYR A 100 3.62 -6.73 1.15
N LEU A 101 3.33 -7.99 1.51
CA LEU A 101 1.98 -8.38 1.88
C LEU A 101 1.64 -7.85 3.28
N ALA A 102 0.80 -6.82 3.32
CA ALA A 102 0.34 -6.23 4.58
C ALA A 102 -0.85 -6.97 5.19
N GLY A 103 -1.69 -7.57 4.34
CA GLY A 103 -2.87 -8.29 4.78
C GLY A 103 -3.88 -8.57 3.68
N PHE A 104 -5.04 -9.06 4.11
CA PHE A 104 -6.17 -9.36 3.25
C PHE A 104 -7.34 -8.45 3.59
N LYS A 105 -8.01 -7.92 2.56
CA LYS A 105 -9.18 -7.05 2.71
C LYS A 105 -10.43 -7.73 2.17
N VAL A 106 -11.51 -7.69 2.95
CA VAL A 106 -12.86 -8.06 2.51
C VAL A 106 -13.71 -6.80 2.43
N PHE A 107 -14.52 -6.69 1.37
CA PHE A 107 -15.56 -5.67 1.23
C PHE A 107 -16.90 -6.36 1.51
N LEU A 108 -17.63 -5.88 2.53
CA LEU A 108 -18.87 -6.52 3.02
C LEU A 108 -20.14 -5.88 2.42
N GLY A 109 -20.01 -5.05 1.38
CA GLY A 109 -21.11 -4.34 0.72
C GLY A 109 -21.06 -4.50 -0.78
#